data_AF-A0A810MYY2-F1
#
_entry.id   AF-A0A810MYY2-F1
#
_cell.length_a   1.000
_cell.length_b   1.000
_cell.length_c   1.000
_cell.angle_alpha   90.00
_cell.angle_beta   90.00
_cell.angle_gamma   90.00
#
_symmetry.space_group_name_H-M   'P 1'
#
loop_
_entity.id
_entity.type
_entity.pdbx_description
1 polymer ?
#
loop_
_entity_poly.entity_id
_entity_poly.type
_entity_poly.pdbx_seq_one_letter_code
_entity_poly.pdbx_strand_id
1 'polypeptide(L)'
;MSKHDETAPGEAELIAAAEGELTYVDTGESEAELLAELPPVAEDVDDMLVVTSLRIPLSVHRRLREYAEAHGTRPSVLIRQWIELHLSTADEDRPIMLADAMRALAQLRPAERRDAA
;
A
#
# COMPACT_ATOMS: atom_id res chain seq x y z
N MET A 1 11.61 32.61 -9.13
CA MET A 1 11.17 31.72 -10.22
C MET A 1 12.40 31.28 -11.00
N SER A 2 12.92 30.09 -10.73
CA SER A 2 13.68 29.33 -11.73
C SER A 2 13.27 27.88 -11.53
N LYS A 3 12.35 27.47 -12.39
CA LYS A 3 11.80 26.13 -12.56
C LYS A 3 12.53 25.61 -13.79
N HIS A 4 13.11 24.40 -13.71
CA HIS A 4 13.59 23.50 -14.77
C HIS A 4 14.78 22.73 -14.18
N ASP A 5 14.49 21.84 -13.23
CA ASP A 5 15.34 20.67 -13.04
C ASP A 5 14.65 19.56 -13.82
N GLU A 6 15.03 19.47 -15.09
CA GLU A 6 14.49 18.57 -16.08
C GLU A 6 15.51 17.45 -16.25
N THR A 7 15.47 16.47 -15.35
CA THR A 7 16.27 15.23 -15.39
C THR A 7 15.63 14.20 -16.34
N ALA A 8 15.04 14.67 -17.44
CA ALA A 8 14.62 13.80 -18.53
C ALA A 8 15.67 13.88 -19.63
N PRO A 9 16.23 12.75 -20.10
CA PRO A 9 17.20 12.77 -21.19
C PRO A 9 16.57 13.41 -22.42
N GLY A 10 17.36 14.25 -23.10
CA GLY A 10 16.90 14.94 -24.30
C GLY A 10 16.58 13.94 -25.42
N GLU A 11 15.77 14.36 -26.40
CA GLU A 11 15.36 13.53 -27.54
C GLU A 11 16.57 12.92 -28.29
N ALA A 12 17.67 13.67 -28.41
CA ALA A 12 18.91 13.20 -29.02
C ALA A 12 19.59 12.05 -28.23
N GLU A 13 19.53 12.10 -26.90
CA GLU A 13 20.12 11.06 -26.03
C GLU A 13 19.28 9.78 -26.06
N LEU A 14 17.96 9.90 -26.18
CA LEU A 14 17.04 8.77 -26.36
C LEU A 14 17.27 8.07 -27.71
N ILE A 15 17.55 8.83 -28.77
CA ILE A 15 17.88 8.28 -30.09
C ILE A 15 19.22 7.54 -30.04
N ALA A 16 20.26 8.14 -29.47
CA ALA A 16 21.56 7.49 -29.29
C ALA A 16 21.45 6.21 -28.43
N ALA A 17 20.59 6.20 -27.40
CA ALA A 17 20.28 5.01 -26.60
C ALA A 17 19.61 3.91 -27.42
N ALA A 18 18.64 4.25 -28.25
CA ALA A 18 17.95 3.29 -29.12
C ALA A 18 18.88 2.70 -30.20
N GLU A 19 19.87 3.48 -30.65
CA GLU A 19 20.88 3.06 -31.63
C GLU A 19 22.07 2.31 -31.00
N GLY A 20 22.09 2.18 -29.66
CA GLY A 20 23.13 1.45 -28.93
C GLY A 20 24.45 2.23 -28.77
N GLU A 21 24.43 3.54 -29.00
CA GLU A 21 25.60 4.43 -28.92
C GLU A 21 25.82 4.99 -27.51
N LEU A 22 25.29 4.34 -26.47
CA LEU A 22 25.58 4.71 -25.09
C LEU A 22 26.98 4.26 -24.70
N THR A 23 27.87 5.22 -24.50
CA THR A 23 29.15 4.99 -23.81
C THR A 23 28.97 5.16 -22.32
N TYR A 24 29.32 4.13 -21.56
CA TYR A 24 29.40 4.23 -20.10
C TYR A 24 30.55 5.17 -19.73
N VAL A 25 30.23 6.26 -19.03
CA VAL A 25 31.25 7.13 -18.44
C VAL A 25 31.58 6.54 -17.08
N ASP A 26 32.79 6.02 -16.94
CA ASP A 26 33.33 5.64 -15.64
C ASP A 26 33.63 6.91 -14.86
N THR A 27 32.78 7.22 -13.87
CA THR A 27 32.94 8.42 -13.03
C THR A 27 34.04 8.23 -11.98
N GLY A 28 34.58 7.01 -11.84
CA GLY A 28 35.56 6.66 -10.81
C GLY A 28 34.97 6.58 -9.40
N GLU A 29 33.66 6.79 -9.26
CA GLU A 29 32.92 6.68 -8.01
C GLU A 29 32.43 5.25 -7.83
N SER A 30 32.61 4.73 -6.63
CA SER A 30 32.05 3.44 -6.27
C SER A 30 30.53 3.52 -6.09
N GLU A 31 29.83 2.41 -6.33
CA GLU A 31 28.39 2.30 -6.05
C GLU A 31 28.02 2.72 -4.62
N ALA A 32 28.90 2.44 -3.65
CA ALA A 32 28.71 2.84 -2.26
C ALA A 32 28.77 4.36 -2.04
N GLU A 33 29.65 5.07 -2.77
CA GLU A 33 29.74 6.53 -2.72
C GLU A 33 28.50 7.16 -3.35
N LEU A 34 28.05 6.66 -4.50
CA LEU A 34 26.83 7.14 -5.17
C LEU A 34 25.57 6.91 -4.30
N LEU A 35 25.45 5.75 -3.64
CA LEU A 35 24.33 5.47 -2.74
C LEU A 35 24.33 6.36 -1.49
N ALA A 36 25.51 6.82 -1.04
CA ALA A 36 25.62 7.71 0.12
C ALA A 36 25.17 9.16 -0.17
N GLU A 37 25.17 9.57 -1.44
CA GLU A 37 24.69 10.89 -1.87
C GLU A 37 23.17 10.94 -2.05
N LEU A 38 22.50 9.78 -2.10
CA LEU A 38 21.05 9.74 -2.22
C LEU A 38 20.40 10.36 -0.98
N PRO A 39 19.29 11.11 -1.15
CA PRO A 39 18.50 11.57 -0.02
C PRO A 39 18.08 10.36 0.83
N PRO A 40 18.00 10.51 2.16
CA PRO A 40 17.59 9.43 3.03
C PRO A 40 16.23 8.89 2.59
N VAL A 41 16.08 7.57 2.61
CA VAL A 41 14.78 6.92 2.40
C VAL A 41 13.82 7.52 3.42
N ALA A 42 12.70 8.08 2.96
CA ALA A 42 11.70 8.61 3.87
C ALA A 42 11.25 7.48 4.81
N GLU A 43 11.21 7.75 6.11
CA GLU A 43 10.83 6.74 7.12
C GLU A 43 9.40 6.19 6.86
N ASP A 44 8.60 6.93 6.09
CA ASP A 44 7.18 6.66 5.82
C ASP A 44 6.92 6.09 4.41
N VAL A 45 7.91 5.49 3.73
CA VAL A 45 7.70 4.92 2.37
C VAL A 45 6.57 3.90 2.35
N ASP A 46 6.45 3.08 3.40
CA ASP A 46 5.39 2.07 3.51
C ASP A 46 3.99 2.66 3.77
N ASP A 47 3.91 3.91 4.25
CA ASP A 47 2.65 4.64 4.44
C ASP A 47 2.19 5.39 3.17
N MET A 48 3.00 5.36 2.11
CA MET A 48 2.70 6.04 0.86
C MET A 48 1.55 5.34 0.11
N LEU A 49 0.45 6.08 -0.10
CA LEU A 49 -0.71 5.57 -0.82
C LEU A 49 -0.47 5.54 -2.34
N VAL A 50 -0.67 4.37 -2.95
CA VAL A 50 -0.56 4.18 -4.41
C VAL A 50 -1.94 4.08 -5.06
N VAL A 51 -2.14 4.79 -6.17
CA VAL A 51 -3.37 4.69 -6.96
C VAL A 51 -3.42 3.35 -7.67
N THR A 52 -4.41 2.53 -7.32
CA THR A 52 -4.61 1.21 -7.93
C THR A 52 -5.96 1.16 -8.65
N SER A 53 -5.96 0.71 -9.90
CA SER A 53 -7.18 0.46 -10.66
C SER A 53 -7.58 -1.01 -10.56
N LEU A 54 -8.84 -1.28 -10.19
CA LEU A 54 -9.38 -2.63 -10.09
C LEU A 54 -10.73 -2.72 -10.83
N ARG A 55 -10.99 -3.86 -11.45
CA ARG A 55 -12.29 -4.16 -12.09
C ARG A 55 -13.11 -5.03 -11.16
N ILE A 56 -14.32 -4.59 -10.83
CA ILE A 56 -15.29 -5.36 -10.05
C ILE A 56 -16.65 -5.34 -10.75
N PRO A 57 -17.52 -6.34 -10.48
CA PRO A 57 -18.88 -6.34 -10.99
C PRO A 57 -19.64 -5.07 -10.56
N LEU A 58 -20.46 -4.51 -11.46
CA LEU A 58 -21.24 -3.30 -11.18
C LEU A 58 -22.15 -3.45 -9.95
N SER A 59 -22.73 -4.63 -9.76
CA SER A 59 -23.56 -4.95 -8.59
C SER A 59 -22.79 -4.83 -7.28
N VAL A 60 -21.55 -5.31 -7.25
CA VAL A 60 -20.65 -5.20 -6.08
C VAL A 60 -20.30 -3.74 -5.84
N HIS A 61 -19.92 -3.01 -6.89
CA HIS A 61 -19.60 -1.59 -6.79
C HIS A 61 -20.77 -0.75 -6.24
N ARG A 62 -22.01 -1.03 -6.65
CA ARG A 62 -23.21 -0.36 -6.13
C ARG A 62 -23.41 -0.63 -4.64
N ARG A 63 -23.36 -1.91 -4.23
CA ARG A 63 -23.50 -2.30 -2.82
C ARG A 63 -22.42 -1.68 -1.93
N LEU A 64 -21.18 -1.60 -2.43
CA LEU A 64 -20.09 -0.93 -1.72
C LEU A 64 -20.38 0.56 -1.51
N ARG A 65 -20.92 1.24 -2.54
CA ARG A 65 -21.26 2.66 -2.43
C ARG A 65 -22.38 2.91 -1.41
N GLU A 66 -23.44 2.13 -1.46
CA GLU A 66 -24.57 2.20 -0.52
C GLU A 66 -24.08 1.95 0.92
N TYR A 67 -23.22 0.95 1.11
CA TYR A 67 -22.63 0.66 2.42
C TYR A 67 -21.76 1.82 2.91
N ALA A 68 -20.90 2.38 2.06
CA ALA A 68 -20.06 3.52 2.41
C ALA A 68 -20.88 4.75 2.82
N GLU A 69 -21.95 5.04 2.09
CA GLU A 69 -22.87 6.14 2.40
C GLU A 69 -23.55 5.96 3.75
N ALA A 70 -24.07 4.76 4.04
CA ALA A 70 -24.70 4.44 5.32
C ALA A 70 -23.75 4.58 6.52
N HIS A 71 -22.44 4.46 6.29
CA HIS A 71 -21.40 4.56 7.32
C HIS A 71 -20.62 5.88 7.28
N GLY A 72 -21.06 6.85 6.46
CA GLY A 72 -20.44 8.19 6.38
C GLY A 72 -18.99 8.18 5.88
N THR A 73 -18.61 7.22 5.05
CA THR A 73 -17.24 7.05 4.54
C THR A 73 -17.18 6.96 3.01
N ARG A 74 -15.98 6.81 2.47
CA ARG A 74 -15.74 6.64 1.02
C ARG A 74 -15.52 5.17 0.68
N PRO A 75 -15.97 4.69 -0.49
CA PRO A 75 -15.70 3.33 -0.96
C PRO A 75 -14.22 2.93 -0.91
N SER A 76 -13.32 3.85 -1.26
CA SER A 76 -11.86 3.59 -1.25
C SER A 76 -11.28 3.39 0.15
N VAL A 77 -11.88 4.01 1.18
CA VAL A 77 -11.47 3.81 2.58
C VAL A 77 -11.84 2.41 3.02
N LEU A 78 -13.07 1.96 2.70
CA LEU A 78 -13.52 0.60 3.02
C LEU A 78 -12.71 -0.46 2.30
N ILE A 79 -12.47 -0.29 1.00
CA ILE A 79 -11.66 -1.24 0.22
C ILE A 79 -10.29 -1.42 0.88
N ARG A 80 -9.64 -0.31 1.25
CA ARG A 80 -8.34 -0.34 1.90
C ARG A 80 -8.40 -1.06 3.25
N GLN A 81 -9.33 -0.66 4.12
CA GLN A 81 -9.50 -1.26 5.44
C GLN A 81 -9.78 -2.77 5.37
N TRP A 82 -10.59 -3.21 4.41
CA TRP A 82 -10.89 -4.63 4.24
C TRP A 82 -9.70 -5.42 3.69
N ILE A 83 -8.89 -4.81 2.83
CA ILE A 83 -7.63 -5.40 2.36
C ILE A 83 -6.65 -5.52 3.54
N GLU A 84 -6.41 -4.43 4.27
CA GLU A 84 -5.54 -4.40 5.45
C GLU A 84 -5.98 -5.44 6.50
N LEU A 85 -7.27 -5.50 6.82
CA LEU A 85 -7.82 -6.48 7.76
C LEU A 85 -7.60 -7.92 7.29
N HIS A 86 -7.81 -8.19 6.00
CA HIS A 86 -7.64 -9.54 5.47
C HIS A 86 -6.17 -9.96 5.43
N LEU A 87 -5.28 -9.03 5.10
CA LEU A 87 -3.83 -9.27 5.09
C LEU A 87 -3.27 -9.40 6.51
N SER A 88 -3.74 -8.61 7.47
CA SER A 88 -3.33 -8.75 8.87
C SER A 88 -3.75 -10.10 9.46
N THR A 89 -4.88 -10.65 9.01
CA THR A 89 -5.28 -12.02 9.39
C THR A 89 -4.49 -13.10 8.65
N ALA A 90 -3.85 -12.81 7.52
CA ALA A 90 -3.08 -13.80 6.78
C ALA A 90 -1.72 -14.12 7.44
N ASP A 91 -1.17 -13.19 8.24
CA ASP A 91 0.10 -13.36 8.92
C ASP A 91 0.01 -14.24 10.19
N GLU A 92 -1.18 -14.43 10.79
CA GLU A 92 -1.36 -15.30 11.97
C GLU A 92 -2.63 -16.19 12.00
N ASP A 93 -3.62 -16.05 11.10
CA ASP A 93 -4.95 -16.69 11.24
C ASP A 93 -5.41 -17.52 10.03
N ARG A 94 -5.76 -18.78 10.31
CA ARG A 94 -6.59 -19.61 9.42
C ARG A 94 -8.04 -19.11 9.51
N PRO A 95 -8.75 -18.91 8.39
CA PRO A 95 -10.15 -18.50 8.45
C PRO A 95 -10.99 -19.55 9.20
N ILE A 96 -11.66 -19.12 10.27
CA ILE A 96 -12.64 -19.94 11.01
C ILE A 96 -14.06 -19.62 10.55
N MET A 97 -14.95 -20.61 10.60
CA MET A 97 -16.36 -20.39 10.30
C MET A 97 -17.00 -19.52 11.38
N LEU A 98 -17.88 -18.60 10.96
CA LEU A 98 -18.63 -17.72 11.88
C LEU A 98 -19.38 -18.52 12.97
N ALA A 99 -19.94 -19.67 12.60
CA ALA A 99 -20.64 -20.54 13.54
C ALA A 99 -19.71 -21.05 14.65
N ASP A 100 -18.46 -21.37 14.32
CA ASP A 100 -17.46 -21.85 15.29
C ASP A 100 -17.00 -20.71 16.19
N ALA A 101 -16.82 -19.51 15.64
CA ALA A 101 -16.54 -18.30 16.41
C ALA A 101 -17.66 -17.99 17.41
N MET A 102 -18.92 -18.01 16.96
CA MET A 102 -20.08 -17.80 17.83
C MET A 102 -20.19 -18.88 18.92
N ARG A 103 -19.93 -20.14 18.58
CA ARG A 103 -19.95 -21.26 19.53
C ARG A 103 -18.84 -21.15 20.57
N ALA A 104 -17.66 -20.67 20.17
CA ALA A 104 -16.54 -20.42 21.09
C ALA A 104 -16.87 -19.25 22.03
N LEU A 105 -17.41 -18.15 21.50
CA LEU A 105 -17.83 -16.99 22.29
C LEU A 105 -18.93 -17.35 23.30
N ALA A 106 -19.90 -18.19 22.91
CA ALA A 106 -20.97 -18.63 23.80
C ALA A 106 -20.48 -19.52 24.97
N GLN A 107 -19.28 -20.09 24.87
CA GLN A 107 -18.68 -20.91 25.93
C GLN A 107 -17.84 -20.09 26.92
N LEU A 108 -17.57 -18.82 26.63
CA LEU A 108 -16.88 -17.94 27.55
C LEU A 108 -17.82 -17.57 28.71
N ARG A 109 -17.40 -17.90 29.94
CA ARG A 109 -18.09 -17.41 31.14
C ARG A 109 -17.88 -15.90 31.25
N PRO A 110 -18.86 -15.12 31.78
CA PRO A 110 -18.66 -13.70 32.03
C PRO A 110 -17.39 -13.50 32.85
N ALA A 111 -16.48 -12.64 32.37
CA ALA A 111 -15.32 -12.28 33.15
C ALA A 111 -15.79 -11.70 34.47
N GLU A 112 -15.46 -12.34 35.59
CA GLU A 112 -15.65 -11.75 36.91
C GLU A 112 -14.91 -10.41 36.88
N ARG A 113 -15.69 -9.34 37.02
CA ARG A 113 -15.17 -7.98 37.14
C ARG A 113 -14.15 -8.01 38.27
N ARG A 114 -12.87 -7.93 37.93
CA ARG A 114 -11.83 -7.67 38.92
C ARG A 114 -12.04 -6.23 39.37
N ASP A 115 -12.87 -6.06 40.40
CA ASP A 115 -12.91 -4.83 41.16
C ASP A 115 -11.53 -4.66 41.80
N ALA A 116 -10.77 -3.70 41.25
CA ALA A 116 -9.49 -3.29 41.78
C ALA A 116 -9.74 -2.61 43.14
N ALA A 117 -9.14 -3.18 44.18
CA ALA A 117 -8.93 -2.55 45.48
C ALA A 117 -7.50 -2.04 45.56
#